data_AF-A0A316N075-F1
#
_entry.id   AF-A0A316N075-F1
#
_cell.length_a   1.000
_cell.length_b   1.000
_cell.length_c   1.000
_cell.angle_alpha   90.00
_cell.angle_beta   90.00
_cell.angle_gamma   90.00
#
_symmetry.space_group_name_H-M   'P 1'
#
loop_
_entity.id
_entity.type
_entity.pdbx_description
1 polymer ?
#
loop_
_entity_poly.entity_id
_entity_poly.type
_entity_poly.pdbx_seq_one_letter_code
_entity_poly.pdbx_strand_id
1 'polypeptide(L)'
;MVVATVAGFASCSDDDDYVPAVVPGNAQVYFSNAQESTVNIVEDQTEFDVLVLRQDTEGELTVNIQANDPSGIFTIPSTVTFADTEATANLHITYDFADIEGNVRYPISLKIDEKDATLYGDASTSFVVLYAPWKSIGECKYTDAYISSLYNVPEVPTYMVEVEESMTQPGLYRLVNPYGAAFPYNEPGDYDADNNYYLTINAVDPTKVYIEQSPTGMNWGEGEFVFFSIAGLRVAQGNPAAAEGNYGTVKNGVITFPKGSLLAAIGSDGWYTCNSNGKFKLVLPGGVDGDYSVSAPLAGIIDYVGGVKKAVVEVTMGKDVKTVKVAVIPGADTDAAIEGIESESLEGVVSLGYSETAQTADFTLGEEGTYSIVAVAYDKEGGAQETYTTLISYYDNDNWTSLGDGEYSDGMLLPYISEEPFEPMSWEVSIQQHNDKSGLYRVLVPYWPLNEPSAIGALVIDATDPDHVYVPYASSGLPVDGILGWYSDAAMYIDHGYTIEDIVAAGAEIGFGTLAEGVITIPAGAAGILFDGDVSSMLPARYETVITLPAGEAKAKVSKVKSNSFRMGDFDAKKSGAKSMVLRPGLKRFNLR
;
A
#
# COMPACT_ATOMS: atom_id res chain seq x y z
N MET A 1 5.50 -59.25 -60.84
CA MET A 1 4.46 -58.22 -60.71
C MET A 1 4.91 -57.30 -59.58
N VAL A 2 4.88 -55.99 -59.85
CA VAL A 2 5.36 -54.87 -59.02
C VAL A 2 6.89 -54.75 -58.93
N VAL A 3 7.42 -53.84 -59.75
CA VAL A 3 8.80 -53.34 -59.76
C VAL A 3 8.80 -51.98 -59.06
N ALA A 4 9.85 -51.76 -58.27
CA ALA A 4 10.10 -50.54 -57.53
C ALA A 4 11.05 -49.57 -58.27
N THR A 5 10.86 -48.29 -57.95
CA THR A 5 11.87 -47.21 -57.83
C THR A 5 12.39 -46.43 -59.07
N VAL A 6 12.45 -45.09 -58.83
CA VAL A 6 13.36 -44.02 -59.29
C VAL A 6 12.83 -43.00 -60.31
N ALA A 7 13.04 -41.73 -59.91
CA ALA A 7 12.68 -40.44 -60.49
C ALA A 7 13.58 -39.97 -61.65
N GLY A 8 13.07 -38.98 -62.40
CA GLY A 8 13.83 -38.14 -63.33
C GLY A 8 12.96 -37.01 -63.91
N PHE A 9 13.40 -35.77 -63.69
CA PHE A 9 12.77 -34.49 -64.02
C PHE A 9 12.68 -34.16 -65.52
N ALA A 10 11.73 -33.29 -65.90
CA ALA A 10 11.94 -32.24 -66.91
C ALA A 10 10.98 -31.04 -66.71
N SER A 11 11.61 -29.91 -66.37
CA SER A 11 11.28 -28.48 -66.48
C SER A 11 10.03 -28.03 -67.26
N CYS A 12 9.29 -27.06 -66.69
CA CYS A 12 8.45 -26.11 -67.41
C CYS A 12 8.65 -24.68 -66.85
N SER A 13 9.35 -23.87 -67.66
CA SER A 13 9.34 -22.41 -67.81
C SER A 13 9.08 -21.53 -66.59
N ASP A 14 10.17 -20.96 -66.06
CA ASP A 14 10.15 -19.68 -65.37
C ASP A 14 9.92 -18.57 -66.41
N ASP A 15 8.81 -17.85 -66.29
CA ASP A 15 8.55 -16.60 -67.00
C ASP A 15 7.87 -15.64 -66.02
N ASP A 16 8.59 -15.35 -64.93
CA ASP A 16 8.39 -14.14 -64.13
C ASP A 16 9.59 -13.26 -64.42
N ASP A 17 9.43 -12.32 -65.37
CA ASP A 17 10.41 -11.29 -65.65
C ASP A 17 10.75 -10.54 -64.36
N TYR A 18 11.92 -10.82 -63.80
CA TYR A 18 12.48 -10.06 -62.68
C TYR A 18 12.66 -8.61 -63.14
N VAL A 19 11.79 -7.71 -62.67
CA VAL A 19 11.99 -6.27 -62.78
C VAL A 19 12.97 -5.87 -61.67
N PRO A 20 14.23 -5.52 -62.00
CA PRO A 20 15.19 -5.12 -60.98
C PRO A 20 14.68 -3.89 -60.24
N ALA A 21 14.87 -3.85 -58.93
CA ALA A 21 14.64 -2.64 -58.16
C ALA A 21 15.46 -1.49 -58.77
N VAL A 22 14.85 -0.31 -58.90
CA VAL A 22 15.54 0.88 -59.40
C VAL A 22 16.66 1.19 -58.42
N VAL A 23 17.92 1.05 -58.86
CA VAL A 23 19.07 1.48 -58.09
C VAL A 23 18.95 2.99 -57.91
N PRO A 24 18.79 3.50 -56.66
CA PRO A 24 18.70 4.93 -56.43
C PRO A 24 19.99 5.59 -56.94
N GLY A 25 19.87 6.64 -57.74
CA GLY A 25 21.01 7.40 -58.26
C GLY A 25 21.60 8.40 -57.25
N ASN A 26 21.16 8.35 -55.99
CA ASN A 26 21.62 9.20 -54.90
C ASN A 26 22.46 8.37 -53.90
N ALA A 27 23.11 9.05 -52.94
CA ALA A 27 24.04 8.38 -52.05
C ALA A 27 23.40 7.51 -50.94
N GLN A 28 22.06 7.47 -50.90
CA GLN A 28 21.27 6.67 -49.96
C GLN A 28 21.65 6.93 -48.50
N VAL A 29 21.46 8.16 -48.06
CA VAL A 29 21.82 8.64 -46.72
C VAL A 29 20.73 8.28 -45.70
N TYR A 30 21.09 7.91 -44.48
CA TYR A 30 20.17 7.49 -43.41
C TYR A 30 20.74 7.69 -41.99
N PHE A 31 19.86 7.66 -40.99
CA PHE A 31 20.24 7.59 -39.58
C PHE A 31 20.35 6.12 -39.12
N SER A 32 21.25 5.86 -38.18
CA SER A 32 21.39 4.51 -37.59
C SER A 32 20.11 4.11 -36.83
N ASN A 33 19.65 2.87 -37.03
CA ASN A 33 18.58 2.27 -36.21
C ASN A 33 19.08 1.81 -34.83
N ALA A 34 20.39 1.78 -34.62
CA ALA A 34 21.02 1.53 -33.32
C ALA A 34 21.26 2.83 -32.52
N GLN A 35 20.83 3.99 -33.04
CA GLN A 35 20.90 5.26 -32.33
C GLN A 35 20.05 5.19 -31.06
N GLU A 36 20.62 5.59 -29.91
CA GLU A 36 19.88 5.67 -28.66
C GLU A 36 18.75 6.70 -28.75
N SER A 37 17.58 6.37 -28.18
CA SER A 37 16.43 7.29 -28.11
C SER A 37 16.63 8.41 -27.09
N THR A 38 17.68 8.34 -26.27
CA THR A 38 18.07 9.35 -25.28
C THR A 38 19.57 9.59 -25.34
N VAL A 39 19.98 10.85 -25.49
CA VAL A 39 21.37 11.30 -25.36
C VAL A 39 21.54 11.83 -23.93
N ASN A 40 22.21 11.05 -23.08
CA ASN A 40 22.54 11.49 -21.72
C ASN A 40 23.79 12.36 -21.74
N ILE A 41 23.66 13.60 -21.28
CA ILE A 41 24.77 14.54 -21.15
C ILE A 41 25.24 14.62 -19.70
N VAL A 42 26.51 14.96 -19.51
CA VAL A 42 27.14 15.08 -18.19
C VAL A 42 27.48 16.54 -17.85
N GLU A 43 27.80 16.81 -16.59
CA GLU A 43 28.18 18.15 -16.13
C GLU A 43 29.36 18.70 -16.94
N ASP A 44 29.28 19.98 -17.31
CA ASP A 44 30.25 20.71 -18.15
C ASP A 44 30.41 20.19 -19.59
N GLN A 45 29.64 19.18 -20.02
CA GLN A 45 29.61 18.78 -21.44
C GLN A 45 28.94 19.88 -22.27
N THR A 46 29.53 20.20 -23.43
CA THR A 46 29.08 21.30 -24.30
C THR A 46 28.80 20.86 -25.74
N GLU A 47 29.00 19.57 -26.04
CA GLU A 47 28.86 19.00 -27.38
C GLU A 47 28.50 17.50 -27.35
N PHE A 48 27.83 17.02 -28.40
CA PHE A 48 27.67 15.60 -28.72
C PHE A 48 27.45 15.40 -30.23
N ASP A 49 27.65 14.17 -30.71
CA ASP A 49 27.52 13.82 -32.13
C ASP A 49 26.30 12.94 -32.41
N VAL A 50 25.65 13.18 -33.55
CA VAL A 50 24.67 12.26 -34.14
C VAL A 50 25.26 11.62 -35.39
N LEU A 51 25.27 10.28 -35.45
CA LEU A 51 25.86 9.54 -36.55
C LEU A 51 24.91 9.51 -37.76
N VAL A 52 25.42 9.92 -38.92
CA VAL A 52 24.72 9.83 -40.21
C VAL A 52 25.51 8.90 -41.13
N LEU A 53 24.82 8.02 -41.84
CA LEU A 53 25.41 7.00 -42.69
C LEU A 53 24.99 7.18 -44.14
N ARG A 54 25.81 6.69 -45.08
CA ARG A 54 25.47 6.57 -46.50
C ARG A 54 25.94 5.23 -47.06
N GLN A 55 25.24 4.72 -48.09
CA GLN A 55 25.63 3.46 -48.75
C GLN A 55 26.62 3.69 -49.89
N ASP A 56 26.41 4.74 -50.68
CA ASP A 56 27.33 5.09 -51.76
C ASP A 56 28.40 6.04 -51.22
N THR A 57 29.65 5.58 -51.25
CA THR A 57 30.79 6.33 -50.72
C THR A 57 31.56 7.08 -51.81
N GLU A 58 31.12 7.03 -53.06
CA GLU A 58 31.79 7.74 -54.15
C GLU A 58 31.59 9.26 -54.03
N GLY A 59 32.70 10.00 -53.99
CA GLY A 59 32.72 11.45 -53.95
C GLY A 59 32.45 12.05 -52.57
N GLU A 60 32.92 13.28 -52.38
CA GLU A 60 32.52 14.13 -51.25
C GLU A 60 31.05 14.52 -51.42
N LEU A 61 30.27 14.45 -50.34
CA LEU A 61 28.85 14.77 -50.34
C LEU A 61 28.47 15.61 -49.12
N THR A 62 27.80 16.74 -49.36
CA THR A 62 27.15 17.53 -48.30
C THR A 62 25.63 17.35 -48.39
N VAL A 63 25.03 17.00 -47.26
CA VAL A 63 23.59 16.70 -47.14
C VAL A 63 22.96 17.73 -46.21
N ASN A 64 21.77 18.21 -46.55
CA ASN A 64 21.00 19.11 -45.69
C ASN A 64 20.28 18.33 -44.58
N ILE A 65 20.29 18.91 -43.37
CA ILE A 65 19.58 18.42 -42.21
C ILE A 65 18.54 19.46 -41.80
N GLN A 66 17.29 19.03 -41.71
CA GLN A 66 16.21 19.79 -41.10
C GLN A 66 16.10 19.37 -39.64
N ALA A 67 16.25 20.31 -38.73
CA ALA A 67 16.14 20.08 -37.30
C ALA A 67 14.89 20.75 -36.74
N ASN A 68 14.23 20.09 -35.80
CA ASN A 68 13.22 20.67 -34.94
C ASN A 68 13.61 20.41 -33.48
N ASP A 69 14.04 21.50 -32.83
CA ASP A 69 14.33 21.61 -31.41
C ASP A 69 13.41 22.71 -30.83
N PRO A 70 12.34 22.34 -30.10
CA PRO A 70 11.42 23.30 -29.50
C PRO A 70 12.06 24.17 -28.40
N SER A 71 13.17 23.74 -27.80
CA SER A 71 13.83 24.47 -26.72
C SER A 71 14.67 25.64 -27.24
N GLY A 72 15.27 25.49 -28.43
CA GLY A 72 16.19 26.46 -29.01
C GLY A 72 17.55 26.54 -28.30
N ILE A 73 17.85 25.61 -27.39
CA ILE A 73 19.11 25.55 -26.63
C ILE A 73 20.23 25.00 -27.52
N PHE A 74 19.91 24.07 -28.43
CA PHE A 74 20.91 23.33 -29.18
C PHE A 74 21.28 24.05 -30.48
N THR A 75 22.58 24.24 -30.69
CA THR A 75 23.12 24.68 -31.99
C THR A 75 23.31 23.45 -32.87
N ILE A 76 22.33 23.20 -33.75
CA ILE A 76 22.31 22.06 -34.65
C ILE A 76 22.72 22.52 -36.06
N PRO A 77 23.81 21.98 -36.65
CA PRO A 77 24.19 22.32 -38.02
C PRO A 77 23.10 21.93 -39.03
N SER A 78 22.85 22.79 -40.02
CA SER A 78 21.86 22.50 -41.08
C SER A 78 22.38 21.58 -42.17
N THR A 79 23.63 21.11 -42.06
CA THR A 79 24.28 20.25 -43.05
C THR A 79 25.27 19.30 -42.39
N VAL A 80 25.48 18.14 -43.00
CA VAL A 80 26.56 17.20 -42.66
C VAL A 80 27.35 16.85 -43.93
N THR A 81 28.67 16.73 -43.83
CA THR A 81 29.55 16.44 -44.98
C THR A 81 30.25 15.11 -44.80
N PHE A 82 30.14 14.25 -45.80
CA PHE A 82 30.87 13.01 -45.96
C PHE A 82 32.10 13.26 -46.84
N ALA A 83 33.28 12.87 -46.37
CA ALA A 83 34.47 12.87 -47.20
C ALA A 83 34.38 11.75 -48.27
N ASP A 84 35.09 11.93 -49.38
CA ASP A 84 35.19 10.90 -50.42
C ASP A 84 35.62 9.55 -49.82
N THR A 85 34.98 8.46 -50.24
CA THR A 85 35.14 7.08 -49.75
C THR A 85 34.66 6.78 -48.33
N GLU A 86 34.24 7.77 -47.54
CA GLU A 86 33.72 7.55 -46.17
C GLU A 86 32.23 7.22 -46.16
N ALA A 87 31.82 6.22 -45.37
CA ALA A 87 30.43 5.79 -45.22
C ALA A 87 29.67 6.50 -44.08
N THR A 88 30.39 7.25 -43.24
CA THR A 88 29.85 7.88 -42.04
C THR A 88 30.25 9.34 -41.94
N ALA A 89 29.42 10.13 -41.27
CA ALA A 89 29.71 11.49 -40.88
C ALA A 89 28.97 11.82 -39.57
N ASN A 90 29.58 12.66 -38.73
CA ASN A 90 28.99 13.09 -37.47
C ASN A 90 28.36 14.47 -37.63
N LEU A 91 27.09 14.58 -37.26
CA LEU A 91 26.44 15.86 -37.07
C LEU A 91 26.76 16.35 -35.65
N HIS A 92 27.68 17.31 -35.56
CA HIS A 92 28.20 17.84 -34.31
C HIS A 92 27.29 18.92 -33.73
N ILE A 93 26.63 18.63 -32.61
CA ILE A 93 25.67 19.51 -31.95
C ILE A 93 26.32 20.11 -30.70
N THR A 94 26.21 21.43 -30.53
CA THR A 94 26.76 22.14 -29.37
C THR A 94 25.68 22.89 -28.58
N TYR A 95 25.96 23.19 -27.31
CA TYR A 95 25.04 23.87 -26.39
C TYR A 95 25.80 24.51 -25.23
N ASP A 96 25.19 25.48 -24.54
CA ASP A 96 25.68 25.97 -23.25
C ASP A 96 25.06 25.13 -22.13
N PHE A 97 25.90 24.47 -21.33
CA PHE A 97 25.43 23.65 -20.22
C PHE A 97 24.66 24.46 -19.17
N ALA A 98 24.92 25.77 -19.05
CA ALA A 98 24.20 26.63 -18.12
C ALA A 98 22.70 26.79 -18.45
N ASP A 99 22.30 26.54 -19.70
CA ASP A 99 20.91 26.58 -20.15
C ASP A 99 20.19 25.23 -19.98
N ILE A 100 20.93 24.19 -19.57
CA ILE A 100 20.38 22.85 -19.35
C ILE A 100 19.85 22.72 -17.92
N GLU A 101 18.54 22.61 -17.80
CA GLU A 101 17.88 22.18 -16.57
C GLU A 101 17.94 20.66 -16.40
N GLY A 102 18.27 20.21 -15.18
CA GLY A 102 18.31 18.80 -14.83
C GLY A 102 16.92 18.14 -14.86
N ASN A 103 16.87 16.88 -15.32
CA ASN A 103 15.65 16.09 -15.51
C ASN A 103 14.61 16.68 -16.50
N VAL A 104 14.96 17.74 -17.23
CA VAL A 104 14.15 18.25 -18.33
C VAL A 104 14.50 17.47 -19.60
N ARG A 105 13.46 17.00 -20.30
CA ARG A 105 13.59 16.27 -21.56
C ARG A 105 13.58 17.27 -22.71
N TYR A 106 14.65 17.33 -23.48
CA TYR A 106 14.74 18.17 -24.67
C TYR A 106 14.57 17.31 -25.94
N PRO A 107 13.35 17.16 -26.48
CA PRO A 107 13.13 16.36 -27.67
C PRO A 107 13.70 17.08 -28.91
N ILE A 108 14.52 16.36 -29.68
CA ILE A 108 15.07 16.81 -30.97
C ILE A 108 14.62 15.83 -32.04
N SER A 109 14.19 16.37 -33.18
CA SER A 109 13.89 15.59 -34.37
C SER A 109 14.71 16.09 -35.55
N LEU A 110 15.33 15.17 -36.27
CA LEU A 110 16.17 15.43 -37.43
C LEU A 110 15.61 14.73 -38.66
N LYS A 111 15.66 15.40 -39.82
CA LYS A 111 15.23 14.85 -41.11
C LYS A 111 16.24 15.17 -42.19
N ILE A 112 16.57 14.15 -43.00
CA ILE A 112 17.38 14.28 -44.22
C ILE A 112 16.47 14.71 -45.37
N ASP A 113 16.97 15.59 -46.25
CA ASP A 113 16.26 15.96 -47.48
C ASP A 113 15.96 14.73 -48.36
N GLU A 114 14.72 14.62 -48.86
CA GLU A 114 14.25 13.44 -49.63
C GLU A 114 15.08 13.12 -50.88
N LYS A 115 15.78 14.12 -51.44
CA LYS A 115 16.65 13.94 -52.60
C LYS A 115 17.90 13.09 -52.28
N ASP A 116 18.38 13.13 -51.03
CA ASP A 116 19.63 12.48 -50.60
C ASP A 116 19.35 11.22 -49.75
N ALA A 117 18.14 11.12 -49.18
CA ALA A 117 17.73 10.01 -48.34
C ALA A 117 17.66 8.67 -49.10
N THR A 118 17.94 7.58 -48.39
CA THR A 118 17.69 6.21 -48.86
C THR A 118 16.20 5.90 -48.97
N LEU A 119 15.84 4.92 -49.80
CA LEU A 119 14.50 4.32 -49.85
C LEU A 119 14.30 3.22 -48.79
N TYR A 120 15.39 2.74 -48.18
CA TYR A 120 15.41 1.48 -47.42
C TYR A 120 15.87 1.61 -45.96
N GLY A 121 16.13 2.83 -45.49
CA GLY A 121 16.55 3.15 -44.14
C GLY A 121 15.91 4.44 -43.67
N ASP A 122 16.14 4.80 -42.41
CA ASP A 122 15.42 5.88 -41.76
C ASP A 122 15.95 7.26 -42.19
N ALA A 123 15.14 8.00 -42.95
CA ALA A 123 15.41 9.37 -43.38
C ALA A 123 15.17 10.41 -42.26
N SER A 124 14.65 9.98 -41.11
CA SER A 124 14.37 10.82 -39.96
C SER A 124 14.68 10.07 -38.67
N THR A 125 15.14 10.80 -37.65
CA THR A 125 15.33 10.28 -36.30
C THR A 125 14.77 11.25 -35.27
N SER A 126 14.44 10.74 -34.08
CA SER A 126 14.00 11.55 -32.95
C SER A 126 14.59 10.98 -31.66
N PHE A 127 15.13 11.86 -30.83
CA PHE A 127 15.75 11.50 -29.56
C PHE A 127 15.53 12.60 -28.52
N VAL A 128 15.80 12.30 -27.26
CA VAL A 128 15.74 13.26 -26.16
C VAL A 128 17.14 13.53 -25.64
N VAL A 129 17.54 14.80 -25.52
CA VAL A 129 18.72 15.16 -24.72
C VAL A 129 18.29 15.31 -23.26
N LEU A 130 19.06 14.75 -22.34
CA LEU A 130 18.73 14.74 -20.91
C LEU A 130 19.99 14.89 -20.05
N TYR A 131 20.00 15.87 -19.15
CA TYR A 131 20.92 15.89 -18.01
C TYR A 131 20.21 15.31 -16.79
N ALA A 132 20.43 14.02 -16.53
CA ALA A 132 19.93 13.34 -15.35
C ALA A 132 21.12 12.62 -14.70
N PRO A 133 22.05 13.35 -14.05
CA PRO A 133 23.20 12.74 -13.42
C PRO A 133 22.77 11.87 -12.24
N TRP A 134 23.30 10.65 -12.21
CA TRP A 134 23.12 9.70 -11.12
C TRP A 134 24.45 9.46 -10.46
N LYS A 135 24.42 9.32 -9.14
CA LYS A 135 25.60 9.00 -8.35
C LYS A 135 25.35 7.72 -7.59
N SER A 136 26.25 6.75 -7.75
CA SER A 136 26.28 5.57 -6.88
C SER A 136 26.47 5.99 -5.42
N ILE A 137 25.55 5.54 -4.57
CA ILE A 137 25.62 5.73 -3.11
C ILE A 137 26.05 4.44 -2.40
N GLY A 138 26.38 3.39 -3.15
CA GLY A 138 26.86 2.10 -2.67
C GLY A 138 25.87 0.96 -2.93
N GLU A 139 26.02 -0.14 -2.19
CA GLU A 139 25.12 -1.29 -2.28
C GLU A 139 24.02 -1.21 -1.22
N CYS A 140 22.80 -1.51 -1.62
CA CYS A 140 21.66 -1.71 -0.73
C CYS A 140 21.42 -3.21 -0.50
N LYS A 141 20.73 -3.54 0.61
CA LYS A 141 20.12 -4.88 0.73
C LYS A 141 18.71 -4.81 0.16
N TYR A 142 18.50 -5.51 -0.94
CA TYR A 142 17.21 -5.61 -1.62
C TYR A 142 16.53 -6.94 -1.30
N THR A 143 15.37 -6.88 -0.66
CA THR A 143 14.46 -8.00 -0.46
C THR A 143 13.36 -7.93 -1.51
N ASP A 144 13.41 -8.83 -2.50
CA ASP A 144 12.43 -8.90 -3.58
C ASP A 144 11.03 -9.14 -3.00
N ALA A 145 9.99 -8.54 -3.60
CA ALA A 145 8.62 -8.99 -3.34
C ALA A 145 7.76 -8.99 -4.60
N TYR A 146 8.39 -8.97 -5.77
CA TYR A 146 7.72 -9.08 -7.06
C TYR A 146 7.70 -10.53 -7.50
N ILE A 147 8.87 -11.08 -7.84
CA ILE A 147 9.01 -12.45 -8.36
C ILE A 147 8.61 -13.48 -7.31
N SER A 148 9.07 -13.29 -6.06
CA SER A 148 8.65 -14.14 -4.94
C SER A 148 7.15 -14.11 -4.71
N SER A 149 6.45 -13.01 -4.99
CA SER A 149 4.98 -12.96 -4.92
C SER A 149 4.32 -13.67 -6.09
N LEU A 150 4.79 -13.44 -7.32
CA LEU A 150 4.24 -14.05 -8.54
C LEU A 150 4.30 -15.58 -8.49
N TYR A 151 5.42 -16.13 -8.00
CA TYR A 151 5.66 -17.58 -7.94
C TYR A 151 5.47 -18.17 -6.54
N ASN A 152 4.92 -17.40 -5.60
CA ASN A 152 4.63 -17.81 -4.22
C ASN A 152 5.82 -18.48 -3.51
N VAL A 153 7.00 -17.86 -3.63
CA VAL A 153 8.25 -18.34 -3.05
C VAL A 153 8.20 -18.14 -1.52
N PRO A 154 8.32 -19.20 -0.70
CA PRO A 154 8.18 -19.10 0.75
C PRO A 154 9.37 -18.37 1.40
N GLU A 155 10.58 -18.58 0.87
CA GLU A 155 11.80 -17.91 1.29
C GLU A 155 12.14 -16.79 0.30
N VAL A 156 11.75 -15.57 0.69
CA VAL A 156 11.95 -14.38 -0.12
C VAL A 156 13.44 -14.04 -0.20
N PRO A 157 14.04 -13.94 -1.39
CA PRO A 157 15.48 -13.68 -1.51
C PRO A 157 15.81 -12.26 -1.06
N THR A 158 16.97 -12.12 -0.41
CA THR A 158 17.57 -10.83 -0.11
C THR A 158 19.02 -10.84 -0.59
N TYR A 159 19.41 -9.85 -1.37
CA TYR A 159 20.72 -9.79 -2.01
C TYR A 159 21.18 -8.34 -2.16
N MET A 160 22.46 -8.14 -2.47
CA MET A 160 23.02 -6.81 -2.65
C MET A 160 22.76 -6.31 -4.06
N VAL A 161 22.35 -5.05 -4.17
CA VAL A 161 22.16 -4.37 -5.45
C VAL A 161 22.77 -2.98 -5.35
N GLU A 162 23.49 -2.55 -6.39
CA GLU A 162 23.95 -1.17 -6.47
C GLU A 162 22.76 -0.22 -6.53
N VAL A 163 22.83 0.85 -5.76
CA VAL A 163 21.83 1.92 -5.75
C VAL A 163 22.49 3.24 -6.11
N GLU A 164 21.84 3.96 -7.01
CA GLU A 164 22.20 5.32 -7.36
C GLU A 164 21.12 6.29 -6.89
N GLU A 165 21.53 7.48 -6.50
CA GLU A 165 20.65 8.60 -6.19
C GLU A 165 20.78 9.68 -7.26
N SER A 166 19.66 10.29 -7.64
CA SER A 166 19.65 11.43 -8.54
C SER A 166 20.39 12.60 -7.90
N MET A 167 21.36 13.17 -8.61
CA MET A 167 22.08 14.34 -8.09
C MET A 167 21.25 15.63 -8.16
N THR A 168 20.13 15.60 -8.90
CA THR A 168 19.22 16.74 -9.09
C THR A 168 17.92 16.60 -8.28
N GLN A 169 17.57 15.40 -7.83
CA GLN A 169 16.40 15.12 -6.98
C GLN A 169 16.76 14.18 -5.83
N PRO A 170 17.25 14.70 -4.69
CA PRO A 170 17.51 13.89 -3.51
C PRO A 170 16.26 13.10 -3.08
N GLY A 171 16.45 11.81 -2.75
CA GLY A 171 15.36 10.88 -2.49
C GLY A 171 14.81 10.16 -3.74
N LEU A 172 15.21 10.54 -4.96
CA LEU A 172 14.95 9.73 -6.15
C LEU A 172 16.09 8.73 -6.35
N TYR A 173 15.78 7.45 -6.17
CA TYR A 173 16.73 6.34 -6.26
C TYR A 173 16.47 5.47 -7.47
N ARG A 174 17.52 4.79 -7.96
CA ARG A 174 17.37 3.66 -8.87
C ARG A 174 18.29 2.52 -8.48
N LEU A 175 17.76 1.30 -8.50
CA LEU A 175 18.57 0.09 -8.36
C LEU A 175 19.13 -0.30 -9.72
N VAL A 176 20.42 -0.60 -9.80
CA VAL A 176 21.11 -0.96 -11.04
C VAL A 176 21.04 -2.47 -11.24
N ASN A 177 20.39 -2.92 -12.31
CA ASN A 177 20.22 -4.32 -12.67
C ASN A 177 19.75 -5.24 -11.51
N PRO A 178 18.69 -4.87 -10.76
CA PRO A 178 18.23 -5.67 -9.61
C PRO A 178 17.80 -7.08 -10.01
N TYR A 179 17.41 -7.29 -11.26
CA TYR A 179 17.04 -8.58 -11.83
C TYR A 179 18.02 -9.03 -12.94
N GLY A 180 19.29 -8.61 -12.84
CA GLY A 180 20.38 -9.11 -13.68
C GLY A 180 21.11 -10.29 -13.04
N ALA A 181 22.43 -10.35 -13.23
CA ALA A 181 23.30 -11.44 -12.78
C ALA A 181 23.27 -11.71 -11.25
N ALA A 182 22.99 -10.68 -10.43
CA ALA A 182 22.98 -10.80 -8.97
C ALA A 182 21.68 -11.43 -8.44
N PHE A 183 20.63 -11.51 -9.26
CA PHE A 183 19.36 -12.10 -8.83
C PHE A 183 19.49 -13.62 -8.69
N PRO A 184 19.17 -14.22 -7.52
CA PRO A 184 19.48 -15.63 -7.25
C PRO A 184 18.82 -16.67 -8.18
N TYR A 185 17.80 -16.27 -8.93
CA TYR A 185 17.04 -17.16 -9.83
C TYR A 185 17.35 -16.96 -11.31
N ASN A 186 18.29 -16.08 -11.67
CA ASN A 186 18.67 -15.85 -13.06
C ASN A 186 19.97 -16.56 -13.43
N GLU A 187 19.98 -17.13 -14.63
CA GLU A 187 21.16 -17.64 -15.32
C GLU A 187 21.52 -16.73 -16.52
N PRO A 188 22.75 -16.82 -17.08
CA PRO A 188 23.10 -16.11 -18.30
C PRO A 188 22.13 -16.47 -19.44
N GLY A 189 21.46 -15.45 -19.99
CA GLY A 189 20.43 -15.61 -21.03
C GLY A 189 19.00 -15.33 -20.53
N ASP A 190 18.76 -15.34 -19.22
CA ASP A 190 17.47 -14.99 -18.62
C ASP A 190 17.22 -13.48 -18.54
N TYR A 191 18.26 -12.68 -18.74
CA TYR A 191 18.24 -11.23 -18.74
C TYR A 191 19.10 -10.70 -19.89
N ASP A 192 18.75 -9.50 -20.34
CA ASP A 192 19.55 -8.74 -21.29
C ASP A 192 20.82 -8.21 -20.60
N ALA A 193 21.96 -8.83 -20.92
CA ALA A 193 23.26 -8.48 -20.35
C ALA A 193 23.95 -7.32 -21.08
N ASP A 194 23.42 -6.89 -22.23
CA ASP A 194 24.02 -5.85 -23.07
C ASP A 194 23.53 -4.45 -22.70
N ASN A 195 22.43 -4.34 -21.93
CA ASN A 195 21.85 -3.08 -21.48
C ASN A 195 21.66 -3.04 -19.95
N ASN A 196 21.63 -1.82 -19.39
CA ASN A 196 21.27 -1.62 -17.99
C ASN A 196 19.77 -1.39 -17.84
N TYR A 197 19.19 -2.05 -16.85
CA TYR A 197 17.80 -1.92 -16.45
C TYR A 197 17.72 -1.48 -15.00
N TYR A 198 16.70 -0.67 -14.70
CA TYR A 198 16.62 0.02 -13.43
C TYR A 198 15.26 -0.19 -12.78
N LEU A 199 15.24 -0.39 -11.46
CA LEU A 199 14.04 -0.22 -10.66
C LEU A 199 14.09 1.18 -10.04
N THR A 200 13.23 2.07 -10.52
CA THR A 200 13.23 3.48 -10.08
C THR A 200 12.25 3.68 -8.92
N ILE A 201 12.76 4.21 -7.81
CA ILE A 201 12.01 4.46 -6.58
C ILE A 201 12.03 5.95 -6.28
N ASN A 202 10.85 6.58 -6.33
CA ASN A 202 10.68 7.96 -5.94
C ASN A 202 10.34 8.03 -4.45
N ALA A 203 11.34 8.44 -3.66
CA ALA A 203 11.23 8.67 -2.23
C ALA A 203 11.57 10.13 -1.85
N VAL A 204 11.35 11.06 -2.78
CA VAL A 204 11.54 12.51 -2.54
C VAL A 204 10.67 12.98 -1.38
N ASP A 205 9.43 12.46 -1.31
CA ASP A 205 8.62 12.49 -0.09
C ASP A 205 8.79 11.14 0.64
N PRO A 206 9.45 11.12 1.82
CA PRO A 206 9.71 9.88 2.55
C PRO A 206 8.46 9.21 3.11
N THR A 207 7.31 9.89 3.12
CA THR A 207 6.02 9.32 3.56
C THR A 207 5.13 8.86 2.40
N LYS A 208 5.48 9.26 1.16
CA LYS A 208 4.72 8.96 -0.07
C LYS A 208 5.60 8.33 -1.14
N VAL A 209 6.31 7.27 -0.76
CA VAL A 209 7.24 6.58 -1.65
C VAL A 209 6.48 5.77 -2.68
N TYR A 210 6.90 5.82 -3.94
CA TYR A 210 6.35 4.96 -4.99
C TYR A 210 7.44 4.47 -5.93
N ILE A 211 7.14 3.37 -6.64
CA ILE A 211 8.03 2.79 -7.65
C ILE A 211 7.44 3.16 -9.00
N GLU A 212 8.28 3.61 -9.92
CA GLU A 212 7.89 3.94 -11.30
C GLU A 212 7.86 2.69 -12.17
N GLN A 213 7.16 2.74 -13.32
CA GLN A 213 7.13 1.62 -14.23
C GLN A 213 8.55 1.31 -14.70
N SER A 214 9.02 0.10 -14.41
CA SER A 214 10.41 -0.30 -14.51
C SER A 214 10.51 -1.63 -15.27
N PRO A 215 10.82 -1.60 -16.58
CA PRO A 215 11.22 -2.80 -17.31
C PRO A 215 12.51 -3.35 -16.72
N THR A 216 12.60 -4.68 -16.65
CA THR A 216 13.69 -5.35 -15.91
C THR A 216 14.77 -5.90 -16.82
N GLY A 217 14.52 -6.00 -18.13
CA GLY A 217 15.39 -6.73 -19.06
C GLY A 217 15.37 -8.24 -18.88
N MET A 218 14.63 -8.75 -17.90
CA MET A 218 14.49 -10.18 -17.61
C MET A 218 13.35 -10.78 -18.43
N ASN A 219 13.58 -11.96 -19.01
CA ASN A 219 12.59 -12.71 -19.77
C ASN A 219 12.86 -14.22 -19.66
N TRP A 220 11.96 -14.95 -19.01
CA TRP A 220 12.05 -16.40 -18.83
C TRP A 220 11.30 -17.21 -19.91
N GLY A 221 11.11 -16.61 -21.09
CA GLY A 221 10.38 -17.20 -22.22
C GLY A 221 8.89 -16.87 -22.25
N GLU A 222 8.38 -16.10 -21.28
CA GLU A 222 6.98 -15.67 -21.17
C GLU A 222 6.78 -14.20 -21.59
N GLY A 223 7.86 -13.48 -21.89
CA GLY A 223 7.87 -12.04 -22.13
C GLY A 223 8.67 -11.29 -21.07
N GLU A 224 8.91 -10.00 -21.31
CA GLU A 224 9.66 -9.17 -20.36
C GLU A 224 8.88 -8.94 -19.08
N PHE A 225 9.56 -9.03 -17.93
CA PHE A 225 8.99 -8.63 -16.64
C PHE A 225 9.07 -7.11 -16.48
N VAL A 226 7.95 -6.50 -16.11
CA VAL A 226 7.83 -5.06 -15.83
C VAL A 226 7.26 -4.86 -14.44
N PHE A 227 7.90 -4.03 -13.62
CA PHE A 227 7.49 -3.76 -12.25
C PHE A 227 6.96 -2.34 -12.06
N PHE A 228 6.05 -2.19 -11.11
CA PHE A 228 5.42 -0.92 -10.78
C PHE A 228 4.90 -0.96 -9.33
N SER A 229 4.57 0.17 -8.70
CA SER A 229 3.69 0.16 -7.52
C SER A 229 2.28 0.66 -7.87
N ILE A 230 1.28 0.26 -7.08
CA ILE A 230 -0.09 0.79 -7.22
C ILE A 230 -0.06 2.31 -7.09
N ALA A 231 0.69 2.84 -6.10
CA ALA A 231 0.86 4.28 -5.93
C ALA A 231 1.48 4.93 -7.17
N GLY A 232 2.53 4.34 -7.75
CA GLY A 232 3.18 4.85 -8.96
C GLY A 232 2.24 4.89 -10.15
N LEU A 233 1.43 3.84 -10.35
CA LEU A 233 0.42 3.78 -11.41
C LEU A 233 -0.61 4.91 -11.26
N ARG A 234 -1.09 5.15 -10.04
CA ARG A 234 -2.09 6.19 -9.75
C ARG A 234 -1.52 7.60 -9.94
N VAL A 235 -0.28 7.82 -9.52
CA VAL A 235 0.44 9.08 -9.76
C VAL A 235 0.63 9.31 -11.26
N ALA A 236 1.07 8.29 -12.02
CA ALA A 236 1.24 8.38 -13.48
C ALA A 236 -0.07 8.63 -14.23
N GLN A 237 -1.20 8.17 -13.68
CA GLN A 237 -2.56 8.45 -14.19
C GLN A 237 -3.08 9.85 -13.81
N GLY A 238 -2.31 10.65 -13.06
CA GLY A 238 -2.74 11.96 -12.57
C GLY A 238 -3.76 11.91 -11.43
N ASN A 239 -3.85 10.78 -10.71
CA ASN A 239 -4.80 10.58 -9.61
C ASN A 239 -4.09 10.17 -8.29
N PRO A 240 -3.29 11.07 -7.69
CA PRO A 240 -2.56 10.78 -6.46
C PRO A 240 -3.47 10.50 -5.25
N ALA A 241 -4.72 11.01 -5.23
CA ALA A 241 -5.67 10.70 -4.16
C ALA A 241 -6.00 9.20 -4.09
N ALA A 242 -6.05 8.51 -5.24
CA ALA A 242 -6.27 7.07 -5.30
C ALA A 242 -5.02 6.22 -4.95
N ALA A 243 -3.86 6.85 -4.74
CA ALA A 243 -2.65 6.18 -4.27
C ALA A 243 -2.60 6.02 -2.75
N GLU A 244 -3.46 6.74 -2.02
CA GLU A 244 -3.46 6.76 -0.55
C GLU A 244 -3.62 5.35 0.04
N GLY A 245 -2.82 5.05 1.06
CA GLY A 245 -2.70 3.70 1.63
C GLY A 245 -1.91 2.67 0.80
N ASN A 246 -1.43 3.02 -0.40
CA ASN A 246 -0.55 2.18 -1.23
C ASN A 246 0.88 2.74 -1.35
N TYR A 247 1.14 3.92 -0.78
CA TYR A 247 2.47 4.48 -0.71
C TYR A 247 3.36 3.66 0.22
N GLY A 248 4.62 3.51 -0.17
CA GLY A 248 5.68 3.08 0.73
C GLY A 248 6.19 4.23 1.58
N THR A 249 7.13 3.92 2.47
CA THR A 249 7.75 4.90 3.37
C THR A 249 9.26 4.67 3.46
N VAL A 250 9.99 5.73 3.82
CA VAL A 250 11.39 5.67 4.23
C VAL A 250 11.48 5.92 5.73
N LYS A 251 12.07 4.97 6.46
CA LYS A 251 12.34 5.11 7.89
C LYS A 251 13.72 4.57 8.20
N ASN A 252 14.58 5.39 8.82
CA ASN A 252 15.99 5.08 9.09
C ASN A 252 16.75 4.53 7.87
N GLY A 253 16.50 5.09 6.68
CA GLY A 253 17.12 4.59 5.43
C GLY A 253 16.60 3.23 4.97
N VAL A 254 15.47 2.75 5.50
CA VAL A 254 14.79 1.54 5.04
C VAL A 254 13.52 1.93 4.30
N ILE A 255 13.43 1.52 3.04
CA ILE A 255 12.24 1.70 2.20
C ILE A 255 11.38 0.44 2.31
N THR A 256 10.11 0.60 2.65
CA THR A 256 9.13 -0.49 2.73
C THR A 256 7.83 -0.12 2.03
N PHE A 257 7.03 -1.12 1.66
CA PHE A 257 5.75 -0.94 0.99
C PHE A 257 4.66 -1.75 1.68
N PRO A 258 3.40 -1.24 1.75
CA PRO A 258 2.28 -1.99 2.28
C PRO A 258 2.11 -3.34 1.56
N LYS A 259 1.63 -4.34 2.28
CA LYS A 259 1.29 -5.65 1.69
C LYS A 259 0.28 -5.47 0.56
N GLY A 260 0.55 -6.09 -0.59
CA GLY A 260 -0.36 -6.02 -1.75
C GLY A 260 -0.31 -4.71 -2.54
N SER A 261 0.66 -3.82 -2.29
CA SER A 261 0.74 -2.50 -2.94
C SER A 261 1.62 -2.44 -4.19
N LEU A 262 2.23 -3.56 -4.59
CA LEU A 262 3.12 -3.63 -5.75
C LEU A 262 2.44 -4.30 -6.95
N LEU A 263 2.94 -4.08 -8.16
CA LEU A 263 2.41 -4.59 -9.41
C LEU A 263 3.52 -5.17 -10.30
N ALA A 264 3.23 -6.27 -10.97
CA ALA A 264 4.08 -6.83 -12.01
C ALA A 264 3.28 -7.19 -13.26
N ALA A 265 3.91 -7.12 -14.43
CA ALA A 265 3.39 -7.65 -15.68
C ALA A 265 4.44 -8.54 -16.35
N ILE A 266 3.98 -9.49 -17.18
CA ILE A 266 4.82 -10.43 -17.93
C ILE A 266 4.40 -10.34 -19.40
N GLY A 267 5.29 -9.88 -20.28
CA GLY A 267 4.97 -9.71 -21.69
C GLY A 267 3.78 -8.78 -21.93
N SER A 268 2.72 -9.29 -22.56
CA SER A 268 1.49 -8.53 -22.86
C SER A 268 0.38 -8.69 -21.81
N ASP A 269 0.67 -9.32 -20.67
CA ASP A 269 -0.32 -9.53 -19.62
C ASP A 269 -0.72 -8.22 -18.92
N GLY A 270 -1.87 -8.28 -18.24
CA GLY A 270 -2.29 -7.23 -17.32
C GLY A 270 -1.46 -7.21 -16.03
N TRP A 271 -1.76 -6.25 -15.15
CA TRP A 271 -1.07 -6.11 -13.87
C TRP A 271 -1.50 -7.19 -12.86
N TYR A 272 -0.53 -7.92 -12.33
CA TYR A 272 -0.65 -8.80 -11.17
C TYR A 272 -0.27 -8.06 -9.90
N THR A 273 -1.05 -8.22 -8.82
CA THR A 273 -0.71 -7.67 -7.51
C THR A 273 0.42 -8.48 -6.85
N CYS A 274 1.43 -7.78 -6.36
CA CYS A 274 2.63 -8.31 -5.73
C CYS A 274 2.77 -7.83 -4.27
N ASN A 275 3.89 -8.17 -3.62
CA ASN A 275 4.13 -7.99 -2.19
C ASN A 275 3.06 -8.64 -1.30
N SER A 276 2.60 -9.85 -1.66
CA SER A 276 1.50 -10.55 -0.96
C SER A 276 1.86 -10.96 0.48
N ASN A 277 3.15 -10.99 0.80
CA ASN A 277 3.69 -11.29 2.12
C ASN A 277 4.10 -10.02 2.91
N GLY A 278 4.06 -8.83 2.29
CA GLY A 278 4.49 -7.58 2.92
C GLY A 278 5.99 -7.47 3.19
N LYS A 279 6.83 -8.27 2.53
CA LYS A 279 8.27 -8.37 2.79
C LYS A 279 9.14 -7.48 1.91
N PHE A 280 8.57 -6.74 0.94
CA PHE A 280 9.35 -5.80 0.13
C PHE A 280 10.14 -4.88 1.05
N LYS A 281 11.46 -4.86 0.87
CA LYS A 281 12.32 -4.04 1.69
C LYS A 281 13.58 -3.68 0.94
N LEU A 282 13.97 -2.41 1.04
CA LEU A 282 15.21 -1.88 0.51
C LEU A 282 15.93 -1.14 1.63
N VAL A 283 17.01 -1.73 2.15
CA VAL A 283 17.87 -1.09 3.15
C VAL A 283 18.96 -0.33 2.40
N LEU A 284 18.83 1.00 2.34
CA LEU A 284 19.80 1.88 1.69
C LEU A 284 21.15 1.82 2.39
N PRO A 285 22.25 2.23 1.72
CA PRO A 285 23.54 2.41 2.35
C PRO A 285 23.46 3.24 3.64
N GLY A 286 23.91 2.68 4.77
CA GLY A 286 23.81 3.30 6.09
C GLY A 286 22.45 3.16 6.80
N GLY A 287 21.46 2.56 6.14
CA GLY A 287 20.15 2.29 6.74
C GLY A 287 20.19 1.25 7.86
N VAL A 288 19.28 1.39 8.82
CA VAL A 288 19.19 0.53 10.02
C VAL A 288 17.87 -0.24 10.01
N ASP A 289 17.93 -1.51 9.62
CA ASP A 289 16.82 -2.47 9.68
C ASP A 289 16.78 -3.14 11.06
N GLY A 290 16.33 -2.38 12.06
CA GLY A 290 16.15 -2.85 13.43
C GLY A 290 14.74 -3.38 13.69
N ASP A 291 14.64 -4.35 14.59
CA ASP A 291 13.37 -4.80 15.16
C ASP A 291 12.96 -3.87 16.30
N TYR A 292 12.25 -2.81 15.93
CA TYR A 292 11.68 -1.82 16.83
C TYR A 292 10.21 -2.10 17.16
N SER A 293 9.71 -3.31 16.91
CA SER A 293 8.31 -3.66 17.11
C SER A 293 7.86 -3.40 18.56
N VAL A 294 6.64 -2.89 18.74
CA VAL A 294 6.07 -2.63 20.06
C VAL A 294 4.70 -3.28 20.24
N SER A 295 4.65 -4.05 21.32
CA SER A 295 3.54 -4.69 22.01
C SER A 295 2.84 -3.87 23.07
N ALA A 296 1.53 -3.54 23.05
CA ALA A 296 0.90 -3.02 24.29
C ALA A 296 -0.61 -3.36 24.47
N PRO A 297 -1.07 -4.61 24.31
CA PRO A 297 -2.48 -4.96 24.54
C PRO A 297 -2.91 -4.78 26.00
N LEU A 298 -4.22 -4.61 26.19
CA LEU A 298 -4.86 -4.69 27.51
C LEU A 298 -4.75 -6.12 28.05
N ALA A 299 -4.12 -6.28 29.21
CA ALA A 299 -4.10 -7.54 29.95
C ALA A 299 -5.37 -7.74 30.78
N GLY A 300 -5.97 -6.64 31.27
CA GLY A 300 -7.24 -6.64 31.97
C GLY A 300 -7.47 -5.35 32.75
N ILE A 301 -8.67 -5.18 33.30
CA ILE A 301 -9.00 -4.11 34.23
C ILE A 301 -9.12 -4.71 35.62
N ILE A 302 -8.44 -4.12 36.60
CA ILE A 302 -8.42 -4.60 37.98
C ILE A 302 -9.03 -3.58 38.94
N ASP A 303 -9.65 -4.11 40.00
CA ASP A 303 -10.01 -3.34 41.18
C ASP A 303 -8.78 -3.11 42.06
N TYR A 304 -8.45 -1.84 42.29
CA TYR A 304 -7.40 -1.41 43.19
C TYR A 304 -7.98 -0.91 44.52
N VAL A 305 -7.12 -0.77 45.53
CA VAL A 305 -7.51 -0.30 46.86
C VAL A 305 -8.27 1.03 46.77
N GLY A 306 -9.42 1.10 47.44
CA GLY A 306 -10.28 2.30 47.46
C GLY A 306 -11.29 2.38 46.33
N GLY A 307 -11.51 1.30 45.56
CA GLY A 307 -12.48 1.27 44.46
C GLY A 307 -11.95 1.88 43.16
N VAL A 308 -10.65 2.22 43.11
CA VAL A 308 -9.99 2.75 41.91
C VAL A 308 -9.85 1.64 40.89
N LYS A 309 -10.26 1.90 39.65
CA LYS A 309 -10.15 0.95 38.54
C LYS A 309 -8.88 1.23 37.76
N LYS A 310 -8.15 0.17 37.40
CA LYS A 310 -6.89 0.30 36.68
C LYS A 310 -6.84 -0.61 35.45
N ALA A 311 -6.50 -0.03 34.31
CA ALA A 311 -6.13 -0.79 33.12
C ALA A 311 -4.71 -1.31 33.28
N VAL A 312 -4.51 -2.62 33.19
CA VAL A 312 -3.19 -3.25 33.15
C VAL A 312 -2.85 -3.53 31.70
N VAL A 313 -1.74 -2.96 31.24
CA VAL A 313 -1.22 -3.09 29.88
C VAL A 313 -0.02 -4.02 29.91
N GLU A 314 -0.01 -5.04 29.06
CA GLU A 314 1.15 -5.93 28.88
C GLU A 314 1.98 -5.46 27.69
N VAL A 315 3.27 -5.19 27.91
CA VAL A 315 4.17 -4.57 26.94
C VAL A 315 5.24 -5.56 26.49
N THR A 316 5.36 -5.76 25.17
CA THR A 316 6.44 -6.54 24.54
C THR A 316 7.24 -5.66 23.60
N MET A 317 8.53 -5.94 23.43
CA MET A 317 9.45 -5.07 22.70
C MET A 317 10.30 -5.87 21.73
N GLY A 318 10.53 -5.33 20.54
CA GLY A 318 11.55 -5.79 19.62
C GLY A 318 12.95 -5.60 20.18
N LYS A 319 13.90 -6.44 19.75
CA LYS A 319 15.25 -6.50 20.33
C LYS A 319 16.05 -5.19 20.23
N ASP A 320 15.69 -4.33 19.27
CA ASP A 320 16.40 -3.07 19.01
C ASP A 320 15.72 -1.87 19.70
N VAL A 321 14.57 -2.07 20.36
CA VAL A 321 13.94 -1.07 21.23
C VAL A 321 14.76 -0.87 22.50
N LYS A 322 15.04 0.38 22.87
CA LYS A 322 15.69 0.72 24.13
C LYS A 322 14.70 1.01 25.24
N THR A 323 13.62 1.71 24.90
CA THR A 323 12.60 2.18 25.85
C THR A 323 11.26 2.24 25.14
N VAL A 324 10.18 1.93 25.87
CA VAL A 324 8.81 2.22 25.44
C VAL A 324 8.18 3.18 26.41
N LYS A 325 7.56 4.25 25.91
CA LYS A 325 6.68 5.11 26.69
C LYS A 325 5.24 4.71 26.40
N VAL A 326 4.45 4.46 27.44
CA VAL A 326 3.06 3.98 27.34
C VAL A 326 2.13 4.92 28.10
N ALA A 327 0.98 5.21 27.53
CA ALA A 327 -0.10 5.96 28.15
C ALA A 327 -1.45 5.27 27.92
N VAL A 328 -2.40 5.53 28.81
CA VAL A 328 -3.83 5.24 28.60
C VAL A 328 -4.58 6.56 28.74
N ILE A 329 -5.21 6.98 27.64
CA ILE A 329 -5.92 8.26 27.56
C ILE A 329 -7.43 8.01 27.37
N PRO A 330 -8.31 8.87 27.91
CA PRO A 330 -9.73 8.84 27.57
C PRO A 330 -9.94 9.22 26.09
N GLY A 331 -10.92 8.62 25.44
CA GLY A 331 -11.24 8.88 24.03
C GLY A 331 -10.32 8.16 23.03
N ALA A 332 -10.26 8.70 21.81
CA ALA A 332 -9.66 8.08 20.62
C ALA A 332 -8.58 8.92 19.92
N ASP A 333 -8.25 10.11 20.44
CA ASP A 333 -7.23 11.01 19.85
C ASP A 333 -5.80 10.51 20.14
N THR A 334 -5.40 9.45 19.43
CA THR A 334 -4.09 8.83 19.62
C THR A 334 -2.95 9.65 19.03
N ASP A 335 -3.22 10.47 18.01
CA ASP A 335 -2.20 11.31 17.37
C ASP A 335 -1.73 12.40 18.34
N ALA A 336 -2.65 13.11 18.98
CA ALA A 336 -2.31 14.08 20.02
C ALA A 336 -1.57 13.43 21.20
N ALA A 337 -1.94 12.19 21.56
CA ALA A 337 -1.24 11.45 22.60
C ALA A 337 0.19 11.05 22.21
N ILE A 338 0.42 10.62 20.96
CA ILE A 338 1.75 10.30 20.43
C ILE A 338 2.61 11.57 20.45
N GLU A 339 2.11 12.69 19.91
CA GLU A 339 2.79 13.99 19.96
C GLU A 339 3.10 14.42 21.40
N GLY A 340 2.15 14.21 22.31
CA GLY A 340 2.31 14.50 23.74
C GLY A 340 3.38 13.65 24.42
N ILE A 341 3.49 12.36 24.08
CA ILE A 341 4.53 11.45 24.57
C ILE A 341 5.91 11.85 24.04
N GLU A 342 6.01 12.18 22.76
CA GLU A 342 7.26 12.56 22.09
C GLU A 342 7.78 13.92 22.56
N SER A 343 6.87 14.88 22.77
CA SER A 343 7.19 16.22 23.29
C SER A 343 7.31 16.29 24.82
N GLU A 344 7.09 15.17 25.51
CA GLU A 344 7.05 15.06 26.99
C GLU A 344 6.03 16.00 27.65
N SER A 345 4.94 16.31 26.95
CA SER A 345 3.85 17.16 27.43
C SER A 345 2.63 16.37 27.96
N LEU A 346 2.53 15.08 27.64
CA LEU A 346 1.46 14.22 28.16
C LEU A 346 1.76 13.74 29.59
N GLU A 347 0.81 13.92 30.51
CA GLU A 347 0.88 13.40 31.87
C GLU A 347 0.51 11.91 31.95
N GLY A 348 0.91 11.22 33.02
CA GLY A 348 0.52 9.82 33.26
C GLY A 348 1.25 8.78 32.38
N VAL A 349 2.28 9.20 31.64
CA VAL A 349 3.11 8.32 30.81
C VAL A 349 4.03 7.44 31.68
N VAL A 350 4.02 6.14 31.43
CA VAL A 350 4.93 5.17 32.04
C VAL A 350 6.06 4.84 31.06
N SER A 351 7.30 4.95 31.52
CA SER A 351 8.49 4.60 30.73
C SER A 351 9.04 3.25 31.16
N LEU A 352 9.14 2.31 30.22
CA LEU A 352 9.67 0.96 30.42
C LEU A 352 10.96 0.78 29.63
N GLY A 353 12.03 0.33 30.29
CA GLY A 353 13.28 -0.04 29.60
C GLY A 353 13.13 -1.37 28.87
N TYR A 354 14.03 -1.63 27.90
CA TYR A 354 14.08 -2.90 27.17
C TYR A 354 14.04 -4.14 28.09
N SER A 355 13.27 -5.14 27.67
CA SER A 355 13.19 -6.46 28.29
C SER A 355 12.87 -7.52 27.24
N GLU A 356 13.54 -8.67 27.31
CA GLU A 356 13.24 -9.85 26.47
C GLU A 356 11.91 -10.52 26.84
N THR A 357 11.42 -10.29 28.07
CA THR A 357 10.13 -10.78 28.55
C THR A 357 9.12 -9.65 28.64
N ALA A 358 7.84 -9.98 28.49
CA ALA A 358 6.75 -9.04 28.68
C ALA A 358 6.84 -8.32 30.03
N GLN A 359 6.55 -7.03 30.04
CA GLN A 359 6.44 -6.19 31.22
C GLN A 359 5.00 -5.70 31.38
N THR A 360 4.61 -5.25 32.57
CA THR A 360 3.29 -4.66 32.77
C THR A 360 3.39 -3.23 33.26
N ALA A 361 2.43 -2.41 32.85
CA ALA A 361 2.20 -1.06 33.37
C ALA A 361 0.70 -0.92 33.68
N ASP A 362 0.37 -0.22 34.76
CA ASP A 362 -1.02 0.03 35.16
C ASP A 362 -1.36 1.52 35.14
N PHE A 363 -2.57 1.81 34.67
CA PHE A 363 -3.07 3.18 34.48
C PHE A 363 -4.42 3.33 35.18
N THR A 364 -4.60 4.44 35.89
CA THR A 364 -5.86 4.74 36.56
C THR A 364 -6.91 5.13 35.53
N LEU A 365 -8.05 4.45 35.57
CA LEU A 365 -9.22 4.80 34.77
C LEU A 365 -10.09 5.77 35.57
N GLY A 366 -10.51 6.84 34.90
CA GLY A 366 -11.38 7.86 35.44
C GLY A 366 -12.85 7.47 35.29
N GLU A 367 -13.57 8.19 34.44
CA GLU A 367 -14.97 7.93 34.14
C GLU A 367 -15.15 6.71 33.21
N GLU A 368 -16.31 6.07 33.28
CA GLU A 368 -16.67 5.00 32.34
C GLU A 368 -16.80 5.52 30.91
N GLY A 369 -16.28 4.77 29.94
CA GLY A 369 -16.30 5.13 28.52
C GLY A 369 -15.19 4.47 27.71
N THR A 370 -14.94 5.05 26.53
CA THR A 370 -13.86 4.67 25.62
C THR A 370 -12.52 5.24 26.09
N TYR A 371 -11.48 4.44 25.96
CA TYR A 371 -10.08 4.82 26.19
C TYR A 371 -9.21 4.30 25.05
N SER A 372 -8.03 4.89 24.90
CA SER A 372 -6.98 4.39 24.01
C SER A 372 -5.71 4.07 24.77
N ILE A 373 -5.12 2.91 24.50
CA ILE A 373 -3.74 2.61 24.88
C ILE A 373 -2.85 3.13 23.76
N VAL A 374 -1.81 3.89 24.12
CA VAL A 374 -0.81 4.41 23.19
C VAL A 374 0.57 4.03 23.70
N ALA A 375 1.39 3.42 22.85
CA ALA A 375 2.77 3.09 23.16
C ALA A 375 3.70 3.57 22.04
N VAL A 376 4.82 4.18 22.41
CA VAL A 376 5.87 4.64 21.48
C VAL A 376 7.18 3.96 21.86
N ALA A 377 7.75 3.20 20.92
CA ALA A 377 9.06 2.57 21.04
C ALA A 377 10.16 3.54 20.61
N TYR A 378 11.24 3.59 21.39
CA TYR A 378 12.40 4.44 21.14
C TYR A 378 13.65 3.59 20.95
N ASP A 379 14.52 4.00 20.03
CA ASP A 379 15.84 3.42 19.84
C ASP A 379 16.84 3.85 20.94
N LYS A 380 18.10 3.41 20.80
CA LYS A 380 19.20 3.74 21.72
C LYS A 380 19.63 5.21 21.64
N GLU A 381 19.39 5.89 20.53
CA GLU A 381 19.65 7.33 20.35
C GLU A 381 18.52 8.20 20.94
N GLY A 382 17.39 7.60 21.31
CA GLY A 382 16.20 8.29 21.81
C GLY A 382 15.26 8.75 20.70
N GLY A 383 15.44 8.29 19.45
CA GLY A 383 14.52 8.53 18.36
C GLY A 383 13.27 7.65 18.49
N ALA A 384 12.09 8.25 18.28
CA ALA A 384 10.84 7.49 18.19
C ALA A 384 10.88 6.60 16.94
N GLN A 385 10.51 5.34 17.12
CA GLN A 385 10.56 4.31 16.10
C GLN A 385 9.15 3.85 15.79
N GLU A 386 8.60 2.87 16.49
CA GLU A 386 7.26 2.35 16.21
C GLU A 386 6.23 2.84 17.23
N THR A 387 4.98 2.89 16.81
CA THR A 387 3.84 3.15 17.69
C THR A 387 2.90 1.95 17.73
N TYR A 388 2.17 1.81 18.83
CA TYR A 388 1.05 0.89 18.96
C TYR A 388 -0.12 1.62 19.59
N THR A 389 -1.29 1.47 18.97
CA THR A 389 -2.54 2.05 19.45
C THR A 389 -3.65 1.00 19.43
N THR A 390 -4.56 1.07 20.39
CA THR A 390 -5.76 0.23 20.44
C THR A 390 -6.82 0.87 21.33
N LEU A 391 -8.09 0.72 20.94
CA LEU A 391 -9.23 1.08 21.77
C LEU A 391 -9.52 0.03 22.84
N ILE A 392 -9.79 0.53 24.05
CA ILE A 392 -10.34 -0.24 25.16
C ILE A 392 -11.61 0.45 25.69
N SER A 393 -12.45 -0.29 26.39
CA SER A 393 -13.66 0.24 27.00
C SER A 393 -13.69 -0.12 28.48
N TYR A 394 -14.11 0.82 29.32
CA TYR A 394 -14.34 0.59 30.74
C TYR A 394 -15.77 0.96 31.13
N TYR A 395 -16.50 -0.04 31.63
CA TYR A 395 -17.82 0.10 32.26
C TYR A 395 -17.84 -0.78 33.51
N ASP A 396 -18.21 -0.21 34.66
CA ASP A 396 -18.37 -0.90 35.92
C ASP A 396 -19.58 -1.83 35.87
N ASN A 397 -19.35 -3.13 36.00
CA ASN A 397 -20.41 -4.12 35.92
C ASN A 397 -21.44 -4.02 37.04
N ASP A 398 -21.08 -3.41 38.17
CA ASP A 398 -21.97 -3.22 39.31
C ASP A 398 -22.91 -2.00 39.11
N ASN A 399 -22.66 -1.16 38.09
CA ASN A 399 -23.42 0.07 37.86
C ASN A 399 -24.59 -0.05 36.85
N TRP A 400 -25.21 -1.23 36.78
CA TRP A 400 -26.28 -1.51 35.81
C TRP A 400 -27.48 -2.17 36.46
N THR A 401 -28.67 -1.76 36.03
CA THR A 401 -29.94 -2.37 36.43
C THR A 401 -30.56 -3.10 35.24
N SER A 402 -31.02 -4.33 35.47
CA SER A 402 -31.73 -5.11 34.45
C SER A 402 -33.08 -4.49 34.12
N LEU A 403 -33.36 -4.32 32.83
CA LEU A 403 -34.69 -3.97 32.32
C LEU A 403 -35.53 -5.22 31.98
N GLY A 404 -34.90 -6.40 31.94
CA GLY A 404 -35.51 -7.65 31.49
C GLY A 404 -35.09 -8.01 30.07
N ASP A 405 -35.88 -8.89 29.46
CA ASP A 405 -35.59 -9.43 28.13
C ASP A 405 -36.22 -8.55 27.05
N GLY A 406 -35.40 -8.14 26.10
CA GLY A 406 -35.78 -7.41 24.89
C GLY A 406 -35.45 -8.22 23.63
N GLU A 407 -35.48 -7.56 22.48
CA GLU A 407 -35.17 -8.19 21.19
C GLU A 407 -33.98 -7.48 20.52
N TYR A 408 -33.04 -8.25 19.97
CA TYR A 408 -31.90 -7.76 19.20
C TYR A 408 -31.97 -8.31 17.79
N SER A 409 -31.91 -7.41 16.79
CA SER A 409 -31.80 -7.72 15.37
C SER A 409 -30.47 -7.22 14.85
N ASP A 410 -29.61 -8.13 14.39
CA ASP A 410 -28.23 -7.79 14.02
C ASP A 410 -28.09 -7.35 12.56
N GLY A 411 -27.61 -6.13 12.36
CA GLY A 411 -27.16 -5.60 11.07
C GLY A 411 -25.64 -5.54 10.91
N MET A 412 -24.87 -5.89 11.95
CA MET A 412 -23.42 -5.66 12.03
C MET A 412 -22.58 -6.89 11.69
N LEU A 413 -22.66 -7.99 12.45
CA LEU A 413 -21.76 -9.14 12.32
C LEU A 413 -22.28 -10.22 11.37
N LEU A 414 -23.55 -10.62 11.54
CA LEU A 414 -24.21 -11.67 10.76
C LEU A 414 -24.08 -11.50 9.24
N PRO A 415 -24.12 -10.27 8.68
CA PRO A 415 -24.00 -10.09 7.24
C PRO A 415 -22.63 -10.42 6.65
N TYR A 416 -21.60 -10.64 7.48
CA TYR A 416 -20.24 -10.96 7.04
C TYR A 416 -19.87 -12.44 7.12
N ILE A 417 -20.67 -13.24 7.80
CA ILE A 417 -20.40 -14.66 8.08
C ILE A 417 -21.29 -15.61 7.29
N SER A 418 -22.27 -15.08 6.55
CA SER A 418 -23.18 -15.87 5.72
C SER A 418 -22.94 -15.61 4.24
N GLU A 419 -22.85 -16.70 3.45
CA GLU A 419 -22.62 -16.63 1.99
C GLU A 419 -23.89 -16.27 1.19
N GLU A 420 -25.08 -16.37 1.80
CA GLU A 420 -26.36 -15.97 1.21
C GLU A 420 -26.89 -14.70 1.86
N PRO A 421 -27.61 -13.82 1.13
CA PRO A 421 -28.19 -12.59 1.69
C PRO A 421 -29.19 -12.95 2.79
N PHE A 422 -28.77 -12.82 4.05
CA PHE A 422 -29.64 -12.96 5.19
C PHE A 422 -30.55 -11.74 5.33
N GLU A 423 -31.86 -11.96 5.53
CA GLU A 423 -32.71 -10.96 6.21
C GLU A 423 -32.24 -10.84 7.67
N PRO A 424 -32.29 -9.65 8.31
CA PRO A 424 -31.86 -9.47 9.69
C PRO A 424 -32.53 -10.50 10.61
N MET A 425 -31.73 -11.30 11.29
CA MET A 425 -32.23 -12.25 12.28
C MET A 425 -32.43 -11.52 13.60
N SER A 426 -33.52 -11.85 14.29
CA SER A 426 -33.84 -11.30 15.61
C SER A 426 -33.92 -12.39 16.67
N TRP A 427 -33.40 -12.13 17.87
CA TRP A 427 -33.50 -13.02 19.01
C TRP A 427 -33.60 -12.27 20.34
N GLU A 428 -34.04 -13.00 21.38
CA GLU A 428 -34.22 -12.47 22.73
C GLU A 428 -32.86 -12.26 23.40
N VAL A 429 -32.68 -11.11 24.03
CA VAL A 429 -31.44 -10.71 24.73
C VAL A 429 -31.80 -10.04 26.04
N SER A 430 -30.96 -10.20 27.07
CA SER A 430 -31.12 -9.45 28.31
C SER A 430 -30.52 -8.05 28.16
N ILE A 431 -31.31 -7.03 28.52
CA ILE A 431 -30.93 -5.62 28.39
C ILE A 431 -30.82 -4.99 29.78
N GLN A 432 -29.79 -4.18 29.97
CA GLN A 432 -29.61 -3.39 31.18
C GLN A 432 -29.48 -1.91 30.85
N GLN A 433 -29.84 -1.07 31.82
CA GLN A 433 -29.66 0.37 31.76
C GLN A 433 -28.68 0.81 32.84
N HIS A 434 -27.83 1.76 32.50
CA HIS A 434 -26.87 2.34 33.42
C HIS A 434 -27.59 3.08 34.56
N ASN A 435 -27.13 2.93 35.81
CA ASN A 435 -27.83 3.53 36.95
C ASN A 435 -27.70 5.06 36.98
N ASP A 436 -26.55 5.59 36.55
CA ASP A 436 -26.25 7.03 36.64
C ASP A 436 -26.48 7.78 35.32
N LYS A 437 -26.66 7.07 34.19
CA LYS A 437 -26.79 7.65 32.84
C LYS A 437 -28.07 7.12 32.19
N SER A 438 -29.18 7.83 32.38
CA SER A 438 -30.46 7.44 31.78
C SER A 438 -30.40 7.53 30.26
N GLY A 439 -30.71 6.45 29.55
CA GLY A 439 -30.55 6.35 28.10
C GLY A 439 -29.28 5.62 27.66
N LEU A 440 -28.35 5.31 28.58
CA LEU A 440 -27.22 4.42 28.30
C LEU A 440 -27.63 2.97 28.56
N TYR A 441 -27.64 2.15 27.52
CA TYR A 441 -28.07 0.76 27.54
C TYR A 441 -26.92 -0.19 27.22
N ARG A 442 -27.03 -1.43 27.70
CA ARG A 442 -26.18 -2.53 27.22
C ARG A 442 -26.97 -3.78 26.93
N VAL A 443 -26.67 -4.41 25.79
CA VAL A 443 -27.19 -5.71 25.37
C VAL A 443 -26.18 -6.78 25.77
N LEU A 444 -26.58 -7.69 26.65
CA LEU A 444 -25.69 -8.73 27.18
C LEU A 444 -25.56 -9.88 26.19
N VAL A 445 -24.31 -10.24 25.88
CA VAL A 445 -23.96 -11.38 25.01
C VAL A 445 -24.83 -11.40 23.75
N PRO A 446 -24.81 -10.34 22.93
CA PRO A 446 -25.80 -10.12 21.88
C PRO A 446 -25.83 -11.23 20.84
N TYR A 447 -24.83 -12.12 20.74
CA TYR A 447 -24.82 -13.25 19.80
C TYR A 447 -25.13 -14.62 20.44
N TRP A 448 -25.48 -14.67 21.72
CA TRP A 448 -26.08 -15.85 22.35
C TRP A 448 -27.59 -15.88 22.04
N PRO A 449 -28.22 -17.02 21.67
CA PRO A 449 -27.70 -18.39 21.65
C PRO A 449 -27.13 -18.85 20.29
N LEU A 450 -26.85 -17.94 19.34
CA LEU A 450 -26.29 -18.32 18.04
C LEU A 450 -24.86 -18.85 18.15
N ASN A 451 -24.11 -18.47 19.18
CA ASN A 451 -22.77 -18.96 19.49
C ASN A 451 -22.67 -19.40 20.96
N GLU A 452 -21.59 -20.10 21.36
CA GLU A 452 -21.30 -20.44 22.76
C GLU A 452 -21.19 -19.18 23.64
N PRO A 453 -21.54 -19.23 24.95
CA PRO A 453 -21.53 -18.06 25.83
C PRO A 453 -20.11 -17.76 26.34
N SER A 454 -19.10 -17.91 25.48
CA SER A 454 -17.69 -17.65 25.83
C SER A 454 -17.36 -16.16 25.91
N ALA A 455 -18.24 -15.28 25.42
CA ALA A 455 -18.12 -13.84 25.56
C ALA A 455 -18.79 -13.31 26.82
N ILE A 456 -18.08 -12.39 27.47
CA ILE A 456 -18.51 -11.68 28.68
C ILE A 456 -18.75 -10.18 28.42
N GLY A 457 -18.44 -9.69 27.21
CA GLY A 457 -18.67 -8.31 26.82
C GLY A 457 -20.13 -8.03 26.45
N ALA A 458 -20.51 -6.76 26.48
CA ALA A 458 -21.84 -6.28 26.15
C ALA A 458 -21.75 -5.21 25.07
N LEU A 459 -22.69 -5.24 24.12
CA LEU A 459 -22.86 -4.13 23.19
C LEU A 459 -23.42 -2.94 23.97
N VAL A 460 -22.72 -1.81 23.98
CA VAL A 460 -23.15 -0.58 24.66
C VAL A 460 -23.77 0.36 23.64
N ILE A 461 -24.88 0.99 24.01
CA ILE A 461 -25.60 1.94 23.17
C ILE A 461 -25.90 3.19 24.00
N ASP A 462 -25.43 4.34 23.53
CA ASP A 462 -25.77 5.62 24.13
C ASP A 462 -26.96 6.23 23.38
N ALA A 463 -28.12 6.19 24.03
CA ALA A 463 -29.37 6.82 23.61
C ALA A 463 -29.81 7.89 24.62
N THR A 464 -28.86 8.57 25.25
CA THR A 464 -29.14 9.71 26.14
C THR A 464 -29.78 10.88 25.38
N ASP A 465 -29.43 11.04 24.10
CA ASP A 465 -30.17 11.81 23.11
C ASP A 465 -30.94 10.85 22.18
N PRO A 466 -32.29 10.78 22.27
CA PRO A 466 -33.09 9.88 21.46
C PRO A 466 -33.04 10.11 19.95
N ASP A 467 -32.66 11.30 19.49
CA ASP A 467 -32.56 11.61 18.06
C ASP A 467 -31.12 11.41 17.52
N HIS A 468 -30.15 11.22 18.41
CA HIS A 468 -28.72 11.08 18.08
C HIS A 468 -28.08 9.88 18.80
N VAL A 469 -28.68 8.71 18.64
CA VAL A 469 -28.19 7.47 19.27
C VAL A 469 -26.90 7.01 18.61
N TYR A 470 -25.93 6.57 19.39
CA TYR A 470 -24.67 6.03 18.88
C TYR A 470 -24.19 4.81 19.67
N VAL A 471 -23.17 4.15 19.13
CA VAL A 471 -22.55 2.95 19.71
C VAL A 471 -21.13 3.30 20.13
N PRO A 472 -20.88 3.58 21.43
CA PRO A 472 -19.53 3.74 21.97
C PRO A 472 -18.69 2.49 21.73
N TYR A 473 -17.36 2.62 21.80
CA TYR A 473 -16.53 1.43 21.70
C TYR A 473 -16.83 0.47 22.85
N ALA A 474 -17.09 -0.79 22.51
CA ALA A 474 -17.24 -1.86 23.46
C ALA A 474 -16.63 -3.14 22.92
N SER A 475 -15.80 -3.80 23.73
CA SER A 475 -15.29 -5.13 23.40
C SER A 475 -16.33 -6.20 23.73
N SER A 476 -16.58 -7.11 22.79
CA SER A 476 -17.43 -8.28 23.02
C SER A 476 -16.74 -9.37 23.83
N GLY A 477 -15.40 -9.41 23.81
CA GLY A 477 -14.62 -10.55 24.29
C GLY A 477 -14.73 -11.82 23.43
N LEU A 478 -15.43 -11.78 22.28
CA LEU A 478 -15.51 -12.90 21.34
C LEU A 478 -14.22 -12.99 20.49
N PRO A 479 -13.50 -14.13 20.51
CA PRO A 479 -12.33 -14.33 19.65
C PRO A 479 -12.75 -14.83 18.25
N VAL A 480 -12.51 -14.02 17.21
CA VAL A 480 -12.94 -14.21 15.81
C VAL A 480 -11.81 -13.91 14.81
N ASP A 481 -10.60 -14.44 15.06
CA ASP A 481 -9.33 -13.99 14.44
C ASP A 481 -8.94 -12.54 14.83
N GLY A 482 -9.12 -12.28 16.13
CA GLY A 482 -9.03 -10.99 16.80
C GLY A 482 -10.14 -10.92 17.84
N ILE A 483 -10.16 -9.94 18.73
CA ILE A 483 -11.28 -9.72 19.66
C ILE A 483 -12.29 -8.80 18.99
N LEU A 484 -13.50 -9.29 18.76
CA LEU A 484 -14.57 -8.49 18.17
C LEU A 484 -14.96 -7.33 19.10
N GLY A 485 -15.05 -6.13 18.54
CA GLY A 485 -15.63 -4.94 19.16
C GLY A 485 -16.72 -4.32 18.29
N TRP A 486 -17.50 -3.44 18.90
CA TRP A 486 -18.49 -2.61 18.21
C TRP A 486 -18.13 -1.15 18.38
N TYR A 487 -18.39 -0.36 17.35
CA TYR A 487 -18.13 1.07 17.37
C TYR A 487 -18.93 1.77 16.28
N SER A 488 -19.18 3.06 16.44
CA SER A 488 -19.91 3.87 15.46
C SER A 488 -19.11 5.06 14.98
N ASP A 489 -19.40 5.52 13.77
CA ASP A 489 -18.75 6.71 13.22
C ASP A 489 -19.02 7.92 14.12
N ALA A 490 -20.25 8.08 14.61
CA ALA A 490 -20.60 9.12 15.57
C ALA A 490 -19.74 9.04 16.85
N ALA A 491 -19.56 7.84 17.41
CA ALA A 491 -18.70 7.64 18.58
C ALA A 491 -17.25 8.00 18.28
N MET A 492 -16.74 7.74 17.06
CA MET A 492 -15.39 8.15 16.66
C MET A 492 -15.18 9.64 16.80
N TYR A 493 -16.10 10.46 16.31
CA TYR A 493 -15.97 11.92 16.46
C TYR A 493 -16.11 12.34 17.92
N ILE A 494 -17.06 11.76 18.66
CA ILE A 494 -17.25 12.06 20.09
C ILE A 494 -15.98 11.74 20.90
N ASP A 495 -15.36 10.60 20.64
CA ASP A 495 -14.14 10.16 21.31
C ASP A 495 -12.90 10.98 20.87
N HIS A 496 -12.98 11.76 19.78
CA HIS A 496 -12.02 12.82 19.41
C HIS A 496 -12.38 14.20 19.97
N GLY A 497 -13.36 14.28 20.88
CA GLY A 497 -13.73 15.50 21.59
C GLY A 497 -14.78 16.38 20.90
N TYR A 498 -15.39 15.92 19.81
CA TYR A 498 -16.51 16.65 19.17
C TYR A 498 -17.81 16.43 19.95
N THR A 499 -18.66 17.46 20.01
CA THR A 499 -20.01 17.30 20.55
C THR A 499 -20.98 16.82 19.46
N ILE A 500 -22.13 16.26 19.85
CA ILE A 500 -23.21 15.92 18.90
C ILE A 500 -23.62 17.15 18.08
N GLU A 501 -23.68 18.33 18.71
CA GLU A 501 -24.01 19.58 18.02
C GLU A 501 -22.97 19.93 16.94
N ASP A 502 -21.67 19.75 17.22
CA ASP A 502 -20.60 19.98 16.25
C ASP A 502 -20.71 19.03 15.06
N ILE A 503 -20.99 17.75 15.32
CA ILE A 503 -21.15 16.70 14.30
C ILE A 503 -22.34 17.03 13.38
N VAL A 504 -23.48 17.37 13.97
CA VAL A 504 -24.69 17.73 13.21
C VAL A 504 -24.46 19.02 12.40
N ALA A 505 -23.77 20.00 12.97
CA ALA A 505 -23.46 21.27 12.29
C ALA A 505 -22.48 21.10 11.13
N ALA A 506 -21.56 20.12 11.20
CA ALA A 506 -20.61 19.83 10.14
C ALA A 506 -21.28 19.29 8.86
N GLY A 507 -22.53 18.81 8.95
CA GLY A 507 -23.31 18.34 7.81
C GLY A 507 -22.72 17.14 7.08
N ALA A 508 -21.79 16.42 7.72
CA ALA A 508 -21.25 15.17 7.21
C ALA A 508 -22.33 14.07 7.27
N GLU A 509 -22.29 13.11 6.33
CA GLU A 509 -23.18 11.93 6.31
C GLU A 509 -22.83 10.93 7.44
N ILE A 510 -22.66 11.41 8.68
CA ILE A 510 -22.43 10.58 9.85
C ILE A 510 -23.79 10.08 10.33
N GLY A 511 -24.00 8.77 10.26
CA GLY A 511 -25.25 8.15 10.66
C GLY A 511 -25.40 8.14 12.18
N PHE A 512 -26.43 8.82 12.69
CA PHE A 512 -26.96 8.58 14.03
C PHE A 512 -28.13 7.61 13.97
N GLY A 513 -28.31 6.85 15.05
CA GLY A 513 -29.53 6.11 15.30
C GLY A 513 -30.60 6.92 16.02
N THR A 514 -31.74 6.28 16.28
CA THR A 514 -32.87 6.88 16.99
C THR A 514 -33.43 5.94 18.06
N LEU A 515 -33.96 6.50 19.14
CA LEU A 515 -34.78 5.82 20.13
C LEU A 515 -36.21 6.38 20.08
N ALA A 516 -37.16 5.60 19.58
CA ALA A 516 -38.57 5.96 19.53
C ALA A 516 -39.45 4.81 20.03
N GLU A 517 -40.41 5.11 20.91
CA GLU A 517 -41.38 4.14 21.45
C GLU A 517 -40.73 2.86 22.04
N GLY A 518 -39.53 2.98 22.62
CA GLY A 518 -38.78 1.85 23.19
C GLY A 518 -38.01 1.02 22.16
N VAL A 519 -37.92 1.47 20.91
CA VAL A 519 -37.15 0.84 19.85
C VAL A 519 -35.95 1.71 19.51
N ILE A 520 -34.75 1.15 19.68
CA ILE A 520 -33.51 1.74 19.21
C ILE A 520 -33.24 1.22 17.80
N THR A 521 -32.94 2.12 16.88
CA THR A 521 -32.65 1.80 15.48
C THR A 521 -31.32 2.43 15.10
N ILE A 522 -30.34 1.62 14.68
CA ILE A 522 -29.04 2.06 14.17
C ILE A 522 -29.02 1.80 12.66
N PRO A 523 -28.94 2.84 11.81
CA PRO A 523 -28.96 2.69 10.36
C PRO A 523 -27.79 1.85 9.83
N ALA A 524 -27.98 1.24 8.65
CA ALA A 524 -26.87 0.61 7.93
C ALA A 524 -25.74 1.62 7.70
N GLY A 525 -24.50 1.20 7.89
CA GLY A 525 -23.32 2.06 7.80
C GLY A 525 -23.05 2.98 8.99
N ALA A 526 -24.01 3.22 9.89
CA ALA A 526 -23.84 4.15 11.02
C ALA A 526 -22.94 3.59 12.15
N ALA A 527 -22.91 2.27 12.28
CA ALA A 527 -22.05 1.54 13.20
C ALA A 527 -21.41 0.35 12.51
N GLY A 528 -20.48 -0.32 13.17
CA GLY A 528 -19.78 -1.45 12.59
C GLY A 528 -19.15 -2.35 13.63
N ILE A 529 -18.45 -3.36 13.12
CA ILE A 529 -17.57 -4.22 13.91
C ILE A 529 -16.12 -3.89 13.60
N LEU A 530 -15.26 -4.06 14.60
CA LEU A 530 -13.81 -3.97 14.44
C LEU A 530 -13.13 -5.03 15.29
N PHE A 531 -11.81 -5.21 15.11
CA PHE A 531 -11.05 -6.26 15.77
C PHE A 531 -9.91 -5.68 16.59
N ASP A 532 -9.69 -6.22 17.79
CA ASP A 532 -8.59 -5.88 18.70
C ASP A 532 -8.46 -4.38 19.01
N GLY A 533 -9.59 -3.63 18.99
CA GLY A 533 -9.58 -2.18 19.19
C GLY A 533 -8.93 -1.39 18.05
N ASP A 534 -8.60 -2.01 16.92
CA ASP A 534 -7.98 -1.36 15.77
C ASP A 534 -9.04 -0.79 14.83
N VAL A 535 -9.15 0.54 14.81
CA VAL A 535 -10.12 1.28 13.99
C VAL A 535 -9.89 1.06 12.49
N SER A 536 -8.66 0.76 12.05
CA SER A 536 -8.37 0.49 10.64
C SER A 536 -9.00 -0.81 10.12
N SER A 537 -9.43 -1.68 11.04
CA SER A 537 -10.10 -2.95 10.76
C SER A 537 -11.64 -2.84 10.67
N MET A 538 -12.19 -1.64 10.86
CA MET A 538 -13.63 -1.40 10.91
C MET A 538 -14.35 -1.89 9.64
N LEU A 539 -15.43 -2.64 9.86
CA LEU A 539 -16.37 -3.10 8.85
C LEU A 539 -17.75 -2.51 9.17
N PRO A 540 -18.30 -1.62 8.31
CA PRO A 540 -19.58 -0.94 8.57
C PRO A 540 -20.76 -1.92 8.46
N ALA A 541 -21.81 -1.72 9.26
CA ALA A 541 -23.02 -2.54 9.21
C ALA A 541 -23.61 -2.55 7.79
N ARG A 542 -23.95 -3.75 7.29
CA ARG A 542 -24.58 -3.89 5.96
C ARG A 542 -26.09 -3.66 6.00
N TYR A 543 -26.70 -3.86 7.17
CA TYR A 543 -28.12 -3.64 7.40
C TYR A 543 -28.33 -2.84 8.67
N GLU A 544 -29.57 -2.41 8.87
CA GLU A 544 -30.01 -1.78 10.11
C GLU A 544 -29.90 -2.75 11.30
N THR A 545 -29.44 -2.24 12.43
CA THR A 545 -29.48 -2.94 13.72
C THR A 545 -30.64 -2.38 14.55
N VAL A 546 -31.50 -3.26 15.04
CA VAL A 546 -32.69 -2.87 15.81
C VAL A 546 -32.66 -3.53 17.18
N ILE A 547 -32.84 -2.73 18.24
CA ILE A 547 -32.97 -3.21 19.62
C ILE A 547 -34.32 -2.75 20.16
N THR A 548 -35.19 -3.71 20.50
CA THR A 548 -36.45 -3.43 21.19
C THR A 548 -36.24 -3.55 22.69
N LEU A 549 -36.37 -2.45 23.41
CA LEU A 549 -36.30 -2.43 24.87
C LEU A 549 -37.50 -3.15 25.49
N PRO A 550 -37.38 -3.70 26.71
CA PRO A 550 -38.48 -4.38 27.37
C PRO A 550 -39.68 -3.43 27.60
N ALA A 551 -40.81 -3.68 26.94
CA ALA A 551 -42.09 -3.03 27.25
C ALA A 551 -42.85 -3.89 28.27
N GLY A 552 -43.43 -3.30 29.31
CA GLY A 552 -44.09 -4.04 30.39
C GLY A 552 -44.99 -5.21 29.93
N GLU A 553 -44.92 -6.34 30.64
CA GLU A 553 -45.64 -7.64 30.52
C GLU A 553 -45.91 -8.28 29.14
N ALA A 554 -45.67 -7.62 28.00
CA ALA A 554 -45.92 -8.18 26.68
C ALA A 554 -44.61 -8.71 26.07
N LYS A 555 -44.46 -10.03 26.06
CA LYS A 555 -43.38 -10.72 25.34
C LYS A 555 -43.53 -10.50 23.83
N ALA A 556 -42.49 -10.00 23.17
CA ALA A 556 -42.42 -9.95 21.71
C ALA A 556 -42.54 -11.37 21.11
N LYS A 557 -43.10 -11.47 19.89
CA LYS A 557 -43.22 -12.75 19.18
C LYS A 557 -41.89 -13.11 18.53
N VAL A 558 -41.10 -13.89 19.27
CA VAL A 558 -39.86 -14.49 18.77
C VAL A 558 -40.14 -15.48 17.61
N SER A 559 -39.60 -15.22 16.43
CA SER A 559 -39.36 -16.28 15.45
C SER A 559 -38.15 -17.09 15.89
N LYS A 560 -38.37 -18.26 16.52
CA LYS A 560 -37.29 -19.21 16.82
C LYS A 560 -36.66 -19.68 15.51
N VAL A 561 -35.47 -19.18 15.19
CA VAL A 561 -34.65 -19.78 14.12
C VAL A 561 -33.89 -20.96 14.72
N LYS A 562 -34.11 -22.15 14.16
CA LYS A 562 -33.22 -23.30 14.35
C LYS A 562 -32.05 -23.14 13.38
N SER A 563 -30.99 -22.48 13.79
CA SER A 563 -29.71 -22.54 13.08
C SER A 563 -28.86 -23.64 13.72
N ASN A 564 -28.64 -24.74 13.01
CA ASN A 564 -27.68 -25.78 13.42
C ASN A 564 -26.26 -25.47 12.88
N SER A 565 -25.98 -24.25 12.39
CA SER A 565 -24.76 -23.99 11.62
C SER A 565 -24.29 -22.54 11.66
N PHE A 566 -24.31 -21.90 12.83
CA PHE A 566 -23.46 -20.73 13.03
C PHE A 566 -22.10 -21.23 13.52
N ARG A 567 -21.05 -21.08 12.72
CA ARG A 567 -19.68 -21.41 13.13
C ARG A 567 -18.81 -20.19 12.96
N MET A 568 -18.36 -19.66 14.08
CA MET A 568 -17.48 -18.49 14.11
C MET A 568 -16.16 -18.70 13.32
N GLY A 569 -15.74 -19.95 13.12
CA GLY A 569 -14.60 -20.30 12.28
C GLY A 569 -14.79 -20.11 10.77
N ASP A 570 -16.00 -19.76 10.32
CA ASP A 570 -16.29 -19.43 8.92
C ASP A 570 -16.14 -17.91 8.64
N PHE A 571 -15.97 -17.09 9.68
CA PHE A 571 -15.66 -15.66 9.52
C PHE A 571 -14.22 -15.49 9.02
N ASP A 572 -14.07 -14.76 7.91
CA ASP A 572 -12.77 -14.37 7.36
C ASP A 572 -12.76 -12.85 7.13
N ALA A 573 -12.16 -12.13 8.07
CA ALA A 573 -12.06 -10.67 8.01
C ALA A 573 -11.36 -10.18 6.72
N LYS A 574 -10.41 -10.97 6.19
CA LYS A 574 -9.65 -10.61 4.98
C LYS A 574 -10.50 -10.75 3.72
N LYS A 575 -11.34 -11.79 3.62
CA LYS A 575 -12.32 -11.91 2.52
C LYS A 575 -13.42 -10.84 2.58
N SER A 576 -13.67 -10.30 3.77
CA SER A 576 -14.72 -9.32 4.03
C SER A 576 -14.30 -7.86 3.81
N GLY A 577 -13.05 -7.63 3.40
CA GLY A 577 -12.54 -6.30 3.04
C GLY A 577 -11.88 -5.51 4.18
N ALA A 578 -11.63 -6.13 5.35
CA ALA A 578 -10.86 -5.48 6.42
C ALA A 578 -9.42 -5.24 5.95
N LYS A 579 -8.89 -4.01 6.16
CA LYS A 579 -7.50 -3.68 5.84
C LYS A 579 -6.55 -4.50 6.74
N SER A 580 -5.34 -4.74 6.24
CA SER A 580 -4.44 -5.82 6.66
C SER A 580 -4.31 -6.02 8.17
N MET A 581 -4.88 -7.13 8.63
CA MET A 581 -4.60 -7.79 9.89
C MET A 581 -3.09 -8.05 10.07
N VAL A 582 -2.42 -7.32 10.97
CA VAL A 582 -1.16 -7.79 11.57
C VAL A 582 -1.53 -8.81 12.64
N LEU A 583 -1.81 -10.05 12.23
CA LEU A 583 -1.78 -11.17 13.16
C LEU A 583 -0.37 -11.22 13.75
N ARG A 584 -0.24 -10.94 15.05
CA ARG A 584 1.00 -11.25 15.74
C ARG A 584 1.23 -12.76 15.70
N PRO A 585 2.38 -13.25 15.23
CA PRO A 585 2.82 -14.60 15.53
C PRO A 585 3.15 -14.64 17.03
N GLY A 586 2.29 -15.22 17.87
CA GLY A 586 2.70 -15.51 19.25
C GLY A 586 1.66 -15.48 20.37
N LEU A 587 0.42 -15.07 20.15
CA LEU A 587 -0.60 -15.22 21.20
C LEU A 587 -0.96 -16.70 21.37
N LYS A 588 -0.28 -17.39 22.30
CA LYS A 588 -0.67 -18.72 22.73
C LYS A 588 -2.06 -18.63 23.34
N ARG A 589 -2.98 -19.45 22.82
CA ARG A 589 -4.31 -19.70 23.41
C ARG A 589 -4.16 -19.92 24.91
N PHE A 590 -4.62 -18.97 25.72
CA PHE A 590 -4.87 -19.24 27.13
C PHE A 590 -6.11 -20.12 27.18
N ASN A 591 -5.90 -21.42 27.38
CA ASN A 591 -6.97 -22.32 27.81
C ASN A 591 -7.34 -21.94 29.25
N LEU A 592 -8.41 -21.16 29.41
CA LEU A 592 -9.09 -21.03 30.69
C LEU A 592 -9.78 -22.37 30.99
N ARG A 593 -9.45 -22.95 32.14
CA ARG A 593 -10.21 -24.05 32.75
C ARG A 593 -11.32 -23.48 33.61
#